data_AF-A0A0L6UXI9-F1
#
_entry.id   AF-A0A0L6UXI9-F1
#
_cell.length_a   1.000
_cell.length_b   1.000
_cell.length_c   1.000
_cell.angle_alpha   90.00
_cell.angle_beta   90.00
_cell.angle_gamma   90.00
#
_symmetry.space_group_name_H-M   'P 1'
#
loop_
_entity.id
_entity.type
_entity.pdbx_description
1 polymer ?
#
loop_
_entity_poly.entity_id
_entity_poly.type
_entity_poly.pdbx_seq_one_letter_code
_entity_poly.pdbx_strand_id
1 'polypeptide(L)'
;MTSIPKVARLEMHSPIFADLPLFFHSFGFAGITATLMCSYCLIPILDIQNLKPNSWPMRTMEDHRHWTEKCRDVTDVTSVSKKKKIVKEHAARYSK
;
A
#
# COMPACT_ATOMS: atom_id res chain seq x y z
N MET A 1 7.54 -37.73 3.31
CA MET A 1 6.79 -36.89 4.28
C MET A 1 7.66 -35.69 4.63
N THR A 2 7.39 -34.53 4.04
CA THR A 2 7.67 -33.21 4.63
C THR A 2 6.93 -32.19 3.77
N SER A 3 5.89 -31.60 4.35
CA SER A 3 4.98 -30.66 3.71
C SER A 3 5.66 -29.31 3.51
N ILE A 4 5.67 -28.84 2.28
CA ILE A 4 5.99 -27.45 1.92
C ILE A 4 4.88 -26.56 2.51
N PRO A 5 5.21 -25.50 3.27
CA PRO A 5 4.19 -24.59 3.76
C PRO A 5 3.58 -23.88 2.56
N LYS A 6 2.26 -24.01 2.41
CA LYS A 6 1.46 -23.24 1.45
C LYS A 6 1.53 -21.77 1.87
N VAL A 7 2.57 -21.06 1.41
CA VAL A 7 2.52 -19.61 1.36
C VAL A 7 1.42 -19.31 0.35
N ALA A 8 0.27 -18.86 0.86
CA ALA A 8 -0.87 -18.51 0.05
C ALA A 8 -0.44 -17.40 -0.91
N ARG A 9 -0.09 -17.80 -2.13
CA ARG A 9 -0.03 -16.94 -3.29
C ARG A 9 -1.46 -16.40 -3.42
N LEU A 10 -1.68 -15.17 -2.95
CA LEU A 10 -2.89 -14.41 -3.25
C LEU A 10 -2.83 -14.07 -4.74
N GLU A 11 -3.13 -15.07 -5.57
CA GLU A 11 -3.60 -14.86 -6.93
C GLU A 11 -4.92 -14.09 -6.80
N MET A 12 -4.88 -12.78 -7.00
CA MET A 12 -6.04 -11.89 -6.95
C MET A 12 -6.93 -12.16 -8.18
N HIS A 13 -7.61 -13.30 -8.18
CA HIS A 13 -8.44 -13.82 -9.28
C HIS A 13 -9.94 -13.52 -9.11
N SER A 14 -10.34 -12.78 -8.08
CA SER A 14 -11.73 -12.38 -7.88
C SER A 14 -11.94 -10.96 -8.40
N PRO A 15 -12.86 -10.72 -9.36
CA PRO A 15 -13.20 -9.37 -9.77
C PRO A 15 -13.86 -8.67 -8.57
N ILE A 16 -13.12 -7.78 -7.93
CA ILE A 16 -13.65 -6.95 -6.87
C ILE A 16 -14.46 -5.84 -7.55
N PHE A 17 -15.78 -5.98 -7.56
CA PHE A 17 -16.73 -4.92 -7.92
C PHE A 17 -16.83 -3.87 -6.78
N ALA A 18 -15.69 -3.41 -6.27
CA ALA A 18 -15.62 -2.25 -5.39
C ALA A 18 -15.12 -1.06 -6.20
N ASP A 19 -15.62 0.12 -5.88
CA ASP A 19 -15.02 1.35 -6.35
C ASP A 19 -13.54 1.37 -5.92
N LEU A 20 -12.67 1.80 -6.83
CA LEU A 20 -11.21 1.82 -6.63
C LEU A 20 -10.80 2.48 -5.28
N PRO A 21 -11.48 3.56 -4.81
CA PRO A 21 -11.22 4.13 -3.49
C PRO A 21 -11.51 3.19 -2.31
N LEU A 22 -12.63 2.44 -2.36
CA LEU A 22 -12.96 1.47 -1.32
C LEU A 22 -11.99 0.30 -1.31
N PHE A 23 -11.58 -0.18 -2.50
CA PHE A 23 -10.54 -1.19 -2.63
C PHE A 23 -9.24 -0.73 -1.95
N PHE A 24 -8.76 0.47 -2.26
CA PHE A 24 -7.55 1.00 -1.64
C PHE A 24 -7.69 1.12 -0.11
N HIS A 25 -8.85 1.54 0.39
CA HIS A 25 -9.09 1.64 1.83
C HIS A 25 -9.07 0.28 2.53
N SER A 26 -9.73 -0.73 1.95
CA SER A 26 -9.77 -2.09 2.51
C SER A 26 -8.39 -2.75 2.55
N PHE A 27 -7.53 -2.49 1.56
CA PHE A 27 -6.19 -3.07 1.48
C PHE A 27 -5.10 -2.24 2.18
N GLY A 28 -5.48 -1.18 2.89
CA GLY A 28 -4.53 -0.35 3.62
C GLY A 28 -3.65 0.53 2.72
N PHE A 29 -4.11 0.81 1.50
CA PHE A 29 -3.52 1.84 0.66
C PHE A 29 -4.06 3.21 1.04
N ALA A 30 -3.24 4.23 0.82
CA ALA A 30 -3.68 5.60 1.00
C ALA A 30 -4.64 6.04 -0.11
N GLY A 31 -5.56 6.93 0.24
CA GLY A 31 -6.50 7.50 -0.72
C GLY A 31 -5.87 8.60 -1.58
N ILE A 32 -6.73 9.44 -2.17
CA ILE A 32 -6.39 10.48 -3.15
C ILE A 32 -5.36 11.51 -2.64
N THR A 33 -5.13 11.60 -1.33
CA THR A 33 -4.24 12.57 -0.70
C THR A 33 -2.78 12.14 -0.59
N ALA A 34 -2.44 10.91 -1.00
CA ALA A 34 -1.07 10.41 -0.92
C ALA A 34 -0.22 10.77 -2.15
N THR A 35 1.10 10.80 -1.95
CA THR A 35 2.05 11.07 -3.01
C THR A 35 2.14 9.89 -3.99
N LEU A 36 1.89 8.66 -3.54
CA LEU A 36 1.92 7.45 -4.36
C LEU A 36 0.48 6.95 -4.56
N MET A 37 0.04 6.82 -5.80
CA MET A 37 -1.33 6.37 -6.12
C MET A 37 -1.43 4.92 -6.60
N CYS A 38 -0.34 4.36 -7.12
CA CYS A 38 -0.34 3.00 -7.67
C CYS A 38 -0.18 1.97 -6.55
N SER A 39 -0.86 0.83 -6.65
CA SER A 39 -0.65 -0.32 -5.76
C SER A 39 0.63 -1.10 -6.09
N TYR A 40 1.04 -1.12 -7.36
CA TYR A 40 2.15 -1.92 -7.86
C TYR A 40 3.50 -1.21 -7.86
N CYS A 41 3.50 0.11 -8.07
CA CYS A 41 4.73 0.90 -8.15
C CYS A 41 4.69 2.10 -7.21
N LEU A 42 5.87 2.63 -6.91
CA LEU A 42 6.10 3.77 -6.04
C LEU A 42 6.34 5.05 -6.85
N ILE A 43 5.71 5.17 -8.02
CA ILE A 43 5.80 6.40 -8.82
C ILE A 43 4.99 7.50 -8.11
N PRO A 44 5.58 8.69 -7.89
CA PRO A 44 4.85 9.84 -7.40
C PRO A 44 3.76 10.30 -8.38
N ILE A 45 2.67 10.86 -7.87
CA ILE A 45 1.61 11.45 -8.70
C ILE A 45 2.14 12.50 -9.69
N LEU A 46 3.21 13.21 -9.32
CA LEU A 46 3.88 14.19 -10.18
C LEU A 46 4.55 13.55 -11.40
N ASP A 47 4.96 12.30 -11.28
CA ASP A 47 5.68 11.54 -12.32
C ASP A 47 4.79 10.52 -13.02
N ILE A 48 3.46 10.62 -12.88
CA ILE A 48 2.51 9.67 -13.48
C ILE A 48 2.58 9.62 -15.02
N GLN A 49 3.14 10.65 -15.65
CA GLN A 49 3.38 10.70 -17.09
C GLN A 49 4.58 9.85 -17.54
N ASN A 50 5.35 9.28 -16.61
CA ASN A 50 6.44 8.38 -16.94
C ASN A 50 5.92 7.03 -17.44
N LEU A 51 5.81 6.90 -18.76
CA LEU A 51 5.34 5.67 -19.44
C LEU A 51 6.44 4.64 -19.69
N LYS A 52 7.54 4.63 -18.92
CA LYS A 52 8.63 3.66 -19.05
C LYS A 52 8.61 2.65 -17.89
N PRO A 53 7.94 1.49 -18.02
CA PRO A 53 7.74 0.54 -16.92
C PRO A 53 9.03 0.09 -16.24
N ASN A 54 10.10 -0.09 -17.02
CA ASN A 54 11.41 -0.54 -16.53
C ASN A 54 12.09 0.48 -15.60
N SER A 55 11.62 1.73 -15.58
CA SER A 55 12.17 2.78 -14.70
C SER A 55 11.42 2.90 -13.37
N TRP A 56 10.32 2.16 -13.20
CA TRP A 56 9.44 2.35 -12.07
C TRP A 56 9.97 1.65 -10.82
N PRO A 57 10.07 2.35 -9.68
CA PRO A 57 10.34 1.68 -8.42
C PRO A 57 9.16 0.77 -8.08
N MET A 58 9.41 -0.53 -7.94
CA MET A 58 8.38 -1.51 -7.61
C MET A 58 8.06 -1.47 -6.12
N ARG A 59 6.78 -1.62 -5.77
CA ARG A 59 6.37 -1.84 -4.39
C ARG A 59 6.50 -3.32 -4.06
N THR A 60 7.19 -3.64 -2.97
CA THR A 60 7.23 -4.99 -2.41
C THR A 60 6.13 -5.18 -1.38
N MET A 61 5.68 -6.42 -1.20
CA MET A 61 4.67 -6.74 -0.19
C MET A 61 5.22 -6.55 1.23
N GLU A 62 6.51 -6.84 1.41
CA GLU A 62 7.27 -6.67 2.64
C GLU A 62 7.30 -5.20 3.06
N ASP A 63 7.61 -4.29 2.13
CA ASP A 63 7.61 -2.85 2.40
C ASP A 63 6.22 -2.33 2.74
N HIS A 64 5.21 -2.73 1.96
CA HIS A 64 3.82 -2.32 2.22
C HIS A 64 3.38 -2.74 3.62
N ARG A 65 3.68 -3.99 3.99
CA ARG A 65 3.37 -4.55 5.30
C ARG A 65 4.11 -3.80 6.41
N HIS A 66 5.41 -3.58 6.26
CA HIS A 66 6.24 -2.85 7.24
C HIS A 66 5.70 -1.45 7.53
N TRP A 67 5.32 -0.69 6.49
CA TRP A 67 4.77 0.65 6.67
C TRP A 67 3.35 0.65 7.23
N THR A 68 2.56 -0.37 6.88
CA THR A 68 1.21 -0.58 7.43
C THR A 68 1.28 -0.90 8.94
N GLU A 69 2.19 -1.78 9.35
CA GLU A 69 2.44 -2.11 10.75
C GLU A 69 2.97 -0.89 11.52
N LYS A 70 3.93 -0.14 10.96
CA LYS A 70 4.35 1.14 11.54
C LYS A 70 3.20 2.12 11.69
N CYS A 71 2.29 2.20 10.71
CA CYS A 71 1.12 3.07 10.81
C CYS A 71 0.15 2.62 11.92
N ARG A 72 0.02 1.31 12.15
CA ARG A 72 -0.77 0.73 13.25
C ARG A 72 -0.17 1.08 14.62
N ASP A 73 1.16 0.89 14.74
CA ASP A 73 1.87 0.96 16.02
C ASP A 73 2.03 2.40 16.53
N VAL A 74 1.77 3.40 15.68
CA VAL A 74 1.59 4.79 16.14
C VAL A 74 0.27 4.88 16.94
N THR A 75 0.34 4.75 18.26
CA THR A 75 -0.84 4.74 19.15
C THR A 75 -1.12 6.07 19.83
N ASP A 76 -0.15 6.97 19.85
CA ASP A 76 -0.25 8.24 20.58
C ASP A 76 -1.17 9.26 19.86
N VAL A 77 -2.06 9.90 20.64
CA VAL A 77 -3.06 10.89 20.20
C VAL A 77 -2.38 12.16 19.64
N THR A 78 -1.16 12.47 20.07
CA THR A 78 -0.33 13.55 19.50
C THR A 78 0.37 13.17 18.19
N SER A 79 0.33 11.88 17.81
CA SER A 79 1.05 11.33 16.66
C SER A 79 0.20 11.20 15.38
N VAL A 80 -0.95 11.89 15.30
CA VAL A 80 -1.73 12.02 14.05
C VAL A 80 -0.85 12.55 12.91
N SER A 81 0.07 13.47 13.20
CA SER A 81 1.03 14.00 12.26
C SER A 81 1.98 12.92 11.72
N LYS A 82 2.40 11.98 12.56
CA LYS A 82 3.28 10.86 12.16
C LYS A 82 2.53 9.87 11.27
N LYS A 83 1.27 9.53 11.59
CA LYS A 83 0.44 8.71 10.70
C LYS A 83 0.23 9.39 9.34
N LYS A 84 -0.12 10.67 9.33
CA LYS A 84 -0.28 11.44 8.09
C LYS A 84 1.01 11.44 7.26
N LYS A 85 2.18 11.54 7.90
CA LYS A 85 3.47 11.45 7.22
C LYS A 85 3.69 10.08 6.57
N ILE A 86 3.44 8.99 7.29
CA ILE A 86 3.55 7.61 6.74
C ILE A 86 2.59 7.42 5.57
N VAL A 87 1.32 7.84 5.72
CA VAL A 87 0.30 7.75 4.67
C VAL A 87 0.71 8.57 3.44
N LYS A 88 1.29 9.77 3.64
CA LYS A 88 1.70 10.63 2.53
C LYS A 88 2.90 10.07 1.77
N GLU A 89 3.93 9.64 2.50
CA GLU A 89 5.23 9.23 1.94
C GLU A 89 5.22 7.80 1.39
N HIS A 90 4.52 6.88 2.06
CA HIS A 90 4.55 5.45 1.72
C HIS A 90 3.23 4.94 1.13
N ALA A 91 2.19 5.78 1.12
CA ALA A 91 0.82 5.41 0.74
C ALA A 91 0.31 4.14 1.44
N ALA A 92 0.74 3.94 2.68
CA ALA A 92 0.37 2.82 3.53
C ALA A 92 -0.39 3.32 4.75
N ARG A 93 -1.48 2.64 5.09
CA ARG A 93 -2.30 2.89 6.27
C ARG A 93 -2.75 1.57 6.87
N TYR A 94 -2.93 1.56 8.19
CA TYR A 94 -3.63 0.45 8.82
C TYR A 94 -5.13 0.53 8.55
N SER A 95 -5.69 -0.53 7.97
CA SER A 95 -7.12 -0.80 7.90
C SER A 95 -7.43 -1.96 8.85
N LYS A 96 -8.56 -1.87 9.57
CA LYS A 96 -8.96 -2.85 10.58
C LYS A 96 -9.66 -4.04 9.95
#